data_AF-A0A7H8PST7-F1
#
_entry.id   AF-A0A7H8PST7-F1
#
_cell.length_a   1.000
_cell.length_b   1.000
_cell.length_c   1.000
_cell.angle_alpha   90.00
_cell.angle_beta   90.00
_cell.angle_gamma   90.00
#
_symmetry.space_group_name_H-M   'P 1'
#
loop_
_entity.id
_entity.type
_entity.pdbx_description
1 polymer ?
#
loop_
_entity_poly.entity_id
_entity_poly.type
_entity_poly.pdbx_seq_one_letter_code
_entity_poly.pdbx_strand_id
1 'polypeptide(L)'
;MRKITKEKINLILKNESGIILLKKESKQSFWEAFFSQWISIITAFYLLTRNKNDFLILTEKRLILIIRNKIYLEQKLNGTASFNYNGIKSTLEITNQKNSSCIKLNKLDVSYEEGKLIRRKLKELKNTKNEITYNHL
;
A
#
# COMPACT_ATOMS: atom_id res chain seq x y z
N MET A 1 -11.92 3.41 12.51
CA MET A 1 -10.64 3.38 11.75
C MET A 1 -9.55 4.13 12.51
N ARG A 2 -8.39 3.52 12.71
CA ARG A 2 -7.27 4.08 13.50
C ARG A 2 -6.43 5.04 12.64
N LYS A 3 -6.11 6.24 13.16
CA LYS A 3 -5.16 7.17 12.50
C LYS A 3 -3.72 6.63 12.62
N ILE A 4 -2.90 6.89 11.60
CA ILE A 4 -1.48 6.51 11.56
C ILE A 4 -0.63 7.66 11.01
N THR A 5 0.56 7.87 11.59
CA THR A 5 1.52 8.90 11.21
C THR A 5 2.64 8.32 10.35
N LYS A 6 3.36 9.17 9.62
CA LYS A 6 4.53 8.76 8.81
C LYS A 6 5.62 8.10 9.67
N GLU A 7 5.89 8.65 10.85
CA GLU A 7 6.86 8.07 11.81
C GLU A 7 6.48 6.65 12.20
N LYS A 8 5.18 6.40 12.46
CA LYS A 8 4.69 5.07 12.80
C LYS A 8 4.80 4.11 11.63
N ILE A 9 4.58 4.56 10.40
CA ILE A 9 4.82 3.75 9.20
C ILE A 9 6.30 3.38 9.09
N ASN A 10 7.21 4.33 9.29
CA ASN A 10 8.65 4.08 9.24
C ASN A 10 9.08 3.06 10.32
N LEU A 11 8.52 3.17 11.53
CA LEU A 11 8.75 2.19 12.59
C LEU A 11 8.27 0.79 12.20
N ILE A 12 7.10 0.67 11.57
CA ILE A 12 6.59 -0.63 11.09
C ILE A 12 7.55 -1.21 10.04
N LEU A 13 7.96 -0.41 9.06
CA LEU A 13 8.87 -0.84 8.00
C LEU A 13 10.23 -1.29 8.57
N LYS A 14 10.76 -0.58 9.56
CA LYS A 14 12.03 -0.90 10.22
C LYS A 14 11.94 -2.15 11.09
N ASN A 15 10.84 -2.32 11.84
CA ASN A 15 10.72 -3.39 12.83
C ASN A 15 10.23 -4.72 12.24
N GLU A 16 9.51 -4.68 11.11
CA GLU A 16 8.89 -5.87 10.50
C GLU A 16 9.49 -6.19 9.12
N SER A 17 10.64 -5.59 8.78
CA SER A 17 11.32 -5.74 7.49
C SER A 17 10.35 -5.59 6.32
N GLY A 18 9.65 -4.46 6.28
CA GLY A 18 8.56 -4.21 5.35
C GLY A 18 8.96 -3.46 4.10
N ILE A 19 8.19 -3.66 3.03
CA ILE A 19 8.25 -2.89 1.79
C ILE A 19 6.95 -2.11 1.59
N ILE A 20 7.09 -0.87 1.15
CA ILE A 20 5.97 -0.09 0.62
C ILE A 20 5.75 -0.53 -0.83
N LEU A 21 4.66 -1.27 -1.08
CA LEU A 21 4.27 -1.64 -2.45
C LEU A 21 3.80 -0.41 -3.22
N LEU A 22 2.97 0.42 -2.60
CA LEU A 22 2.48 1.67 -3.17
C LEU A 22 2.44 2.78 -2.13
N LYS A 23 2.85 3.99 -2.55
CA LYS A 23 2.65 5.25 -1.82
C LYS A 23 2.15 6.27 -2.84
N LYS A 24 1.04 6.94 -2.54
CA LYS A 24 0.51 8.03 -3.35
C LYS A 24 -0.19 9.07 -2.49
N GLU A 25 -0.33 10.27 -3.04
CA GLU A 25 -1.18 11.29 -2.44
C GLU A 25 -2.66 10.92 -2.64
N SER A 26 -3.48 11.17 -1.64
CA SER A 26 -4.88 10.75 -1.67
C SER A 26 -5.72 11.67 -2.55
N LYS A 27 -6.36 11.09 -3.58
CA LYS A 27 -7.12 11.78 -4.63
C LYS A 27 -8.22 12.70 -4.11
N GLN A 28 -8.84 12.37 -2.99
CA GLN A 28 -9.94 13.18 -2.45
C GLN A 28 -9.49 14.59 -2.07
N SER A 29 -8.23 14.77 -1.62
CA SER A 29 -7.70 16.10 -1.28
C SER A 29 -7.48 16.97 -2.53
N PHE A 30 -7.27 16.35 -3.69
CA PHE A 30 -7.08 17.03 -4.97
C PHE A 30 -8.41 17.49 -5.57
N TRP A 31 -9.43 16.62 -5.59
CA TRP A 31 -10.77 16.98 -6.09
C TRP A 31 -11.54 17.92 -5.15
N GLU A 32 -11.40 17.77 -3.83
CA GLU A 32 -11.96 18.74 -2.86
C GLU A 32 -11.43 20.17 -3.11
N ALA A 33 -10.18 20.32 -3.54
CA ALA A 33 -9.58 21.61 -3.89
C ALA A 33 -9.95 22.11 -5.30
N PHE A 34 -10.12 21.20 -6.27
CA PHE A 34 -10.43 21.53 -7.66
C PHE A 34 -11.91 21.92 -7.89
N PHE A 35 -12.86 21.31 -7.18
CA PHE A 35 -14.30 21.60 -7.36
C PHE A 35 -14.81 22.79 -6.56
N SER A 36 -14.04 23.28 -5.58
CA SER A 36 -14.34 24.54 -4.91
C SER A 36 -13.83 25.70 -5.78
N GLN A 37 -14.67 26.21 -6.68
CA GLN A 37 -14.38 27.39 -7.52
C GLN A 37 -14.03 28.69 -6.74
N TRP A 38 -13.96 28.63 -5.40
CA TRP A 38 -13.86 29.76 -4.47
C TRP A 38 -12.63 29.69 -3.55
N ILE A 39 -11.65 28.84 -3.85
CA ILE A 39 -10.47 28.67 -3.02
C ILE A 39 -9.34 29.59 -3.50
N SER A 40 -9.03 30.60 -2.68
CA SER A 40 -7.81 31.42 -2.79
C SER A 40 -6.57 30.53 -2.86
N ILE A 41 -5.54 30.97 -3.59
CA ILE A 41 -4.22 30.31 -3.68
C ILE A 41 -3.69 29.94 -2.28
N ILE A 42 -3.94 30.77 -1.27
CA ILE A 42 -3.54 30.53 0.14
C ILE A 42 -4.26 29.30 0.72
N THR A 43 -5.54 29.11 0.43
CA THR A 43 -6.31 27.94 0.88
C THR A 43 -5.89 26.68 0.13
N ALA A 44 -5.49 26.80 -1.14
CA ALA A 44 -4.88 25.71 -1.90
C ALA A 44 -3.53 25.28 -1.29
N PHE A 45 -2.65 26.24 -0.95
CA PHE A 45 -1.39 25.97 -0.23
C PHE A 45 -1.65 25.34 1.15
N TYR A 46 -2.64 25.83 1.90
CA TYR A 46 -3.03 25.25 3.18
C TYR A 46 -3.51 23.79 3.04
N LEU A 47 -4.29 23.49 2.01
CA LEU A 47 -4.73 22.12 1.72
C LEU A 47 -3.56 21.22 1.29
N LEU A 48 -2.58 21.74 0.52
CA LEU A 48 -1.35 21.03 0.19
C LEU A 48 -0.54 20.65 1.44
N THR A 49 -0.44 21.54 2.44
CA THR A 49 0.27 21.22 3.69
C THR A 49 -0.42 20.10 4.50
N ARG A 50 -1.70 19.82 4.23
CA ARG A 50 -2.47 18.73 4.84
C ARG A 50 -2.51 17.44 3.99
N ASN A 51 -1.66 17.30 2.97
CA ASN A 51 -1.63 16.16 2.06
C ASN A 51 -1.68 14.83 2.83
N LYS A 52 -2.82 14.14 2.71
CA LYS A 52 -3.02 12.80 3.24
C LYS A 52 -2.51 11.81 2.22
N ASN A 53 -1.86 10.75 2.71
CA ASN A 53 -1.25 9.76 1.86
C ASN A 53 -2.02 8.44 1.98
N ASP A 54 -2.04 7.74 0.86
CA ASP A 54 -2.53 6.38 0.75
C ASP A 54 -1.31 5.46 0.60
N PHE A 55 -1.32 4.35 1.34
CA PHE A 55 -0.22 3.38 1.33
C PHE A 55 -0.76 1.96 1.23
N LEU A 56 -0.03 1.15 0.47
CA LEU A 56 -0.09 -0.30 0.54
C LEU A 56 1.25 -0.80 1.04
N ILE A 57 1.26 -1.35 2.25
CA ILE A 57 2.46 -1.84 2.92
C ILE A 57 2.35 -3.35 3.05
N LEU A 58 3.43 -4.02 2.66
CA LEU A 58 3.60 -5.46 2.87
C LEU A 58 4.79 -5.66 3.79
N THR A 59 4.58 -6.38 4.89
CA THR A 59 5.62 -6.82 5.81
C THR A 59 5.63 -8.34 5.86
N GLU A 60 6.62 -8.93 6.53
CA GLU A 60 6.64 -10.37 6.76
C GLU A 60 5.42 -10.85 7.59
N LYS A 61 4.90 -9.99 8.48
CA LYS A 61 3.88 -10.36 9.48
C LYS A 61 2.47 -9.96 9.08
N ARG A 62 2.33 -8.93 8.25
CA ARG A 62 1.04 -8.33 7.91
C ARG A 62 1.08 -7.51 6.64
N LEU A 63 -0.10 -7.39 6.04
CA LEU A 63 -0.39 -6.42 5.00
C LEU A 63 -1.27 -5.30 5.58
N ILE A 64 -0.93 -4.06 5.25
CA ILE A 64 -1.62 -2.87 5.75
C ILE A 64 -2.01 -1.99 4.58
N LEU A 65 -3.31 -1.68 4.50
CA LEU A 65 -3.88 -0.71 3.59
C LEU A 65 -4.23 0.56 4.38
N ILE A 66 -3.60 1.67 4.03
CA ILE A 66 -3.80 2.98 4.65
C ILE A 66 -4.46 3.88 3.62
N ILE A 67 -5.61 4.46 3.98
CA ILE A 67 -6.32 5.46 3.18
C ILE A 67 -6.44 6.74 4.00
N ARG A 68 -5.99 7.87 3.44
CA ARG A 68 -6.02 9.19 4.05
C ARG A 68 -5.39 9.19 5.46
N ASN A 69 -4.21 8.58 5.61
CA ASN A 69 -3.51 8.41 6.90
C ASN A 69 -4.32 7.63 7.97
N LYS A 70 -5.28 6.80 7.55
CA LYS A 70 -6.03 5.89 8.45
C LYS A 70 -5.85 4.45 7.99
N ILE A 71 -5.64 3.54 8.93
CA ILE A 71 -5.62 2.10 8.64
C ILE A 71 -7.04 1.69 8.23
N TYR A 72 -7.17 1.30 6.97
CA TYR A 72 -8.41 0.83 6.38
C TYR A 72 -8.54 -0.68 6.52
N LEU A 73 -7.47 -1.40 6.22
CA LEU A 73 -7.40 -2.84 6.38
C LEU A 73 -6.03 -3.23 6.90
N GLU A 74 -6.03 -4.21 7.80
CA GLU A 74 -4.84 -4.84 8.32
C GLU A 74 -5.09 -6.35 8.35
N GLN A 75 -4.29 -7.09 7.60
CA GLN A 75 -4.39 -8.54 7.51
C GLN A 75 -3.09 -9.16 7.97
N LYS A 76 -3.17 -10.01 9.01
CA LYS A 76 -2.01 -10.80 9.44
C LYS A 76 -1.67 -11.86 8.40
N LEU A 77 -0.39 -12.09 8.23
CA LEU A 77 0.17 -13.05 7.29
C LEU A 77 0.83 -14.18 8.08
N ASN A 78 0.67 -15.39 7.56
CA ASN A 78 1.43 -16.54 8.02
C ASN A 78 2.58 -16.66 7.02
N GLY A 79 3.83 -16.61 7.48
CA GLY A 79 5.03 -16.23 6.69
C GLY A 79 5.31 -16.94 5.35
N THR A 80 4.56 -17.99 5.00
CA THR A 80 4.60 -18.71 3.72
C THR A 80 3.62 -18.17 2.66
N ALA A 81 3.08 -16.97 2.86
CA ALA A 81 2.19 -16.31 1.90
C ALA A 81 2.89 -15.97 0.57
N SER A 82 2.22 -16.29 -0.54
CA SER A 82 2.53 -15.80 -1.88
C SER A 82 1.55 -14.69 -2.27
N PHE A 83 2.04 -13.73 -3.06
CA PHE A 83 1.30 -12.51 -3.41
C PHE A 83 1.23 -12.33 -4.91
N ASN A 84 0.05 -12.04 -5.43
CA ASN A 84 -0.17 -11.74 -6.84
C ASN A 84 -1.10 -10.53 -7.00
N TYR A 85 -0.78 -9.62 -7.92
CA TYR A 85 -1.62 -8.45 -8.18
C TYR A 85 -2.37 -8.56 -9.52
N ASN A 86 -3.69 -8.57 -9.43
CA ASN A 86 -4.58 -8.54 -10.58
C ASN A 86 -5.03 -7.10 -10.86
N GLY A 87 -4.40 -6.48 -11.87
CA GLY A 87 -4.68 -5.10 -12.27
C GLY A 87 -6.07 -4.87 -12.86
N ILE A 88 -6.69 -5.89 -13.48
CA ILE A 88 -8.04 -5.78 -14.07
C ILE A 88 -9.08 -5.66 -12.95
N LYS A 89 -8.97 -6.52 -11.94
CA LYS A 89 -9.87 -6.52 -10.79
C LYS A 89 -9.46 -5.52 -9.69
N SER A 90 -8.30 -4.88 -9.84
CA SER A 90 -7.63 -4.09 -8.80
C SER A 90 -7.60 -4.84 -7.46
N THR A 91 -7.06 -6.06 -7.47
CA THR A 91 -7.04 -6.93 -6.29
C THR A 91 -5.66 -7.49 -6.02
N LEU A 92 -5.33 -7.62 -4.75
CA LEU A 92 -4.16 -8.36 -4.30
C LEU A 92 -4.61 -9.71 -3.77
N GLU A 93 -4.19 -10.75 -4.46
CA GLU A 93 -4.41 -12.14 -4.10
C GLU A 93 -3.27 -12.58 -3.17
N ILE A 94 -3.65 -13.21 -2.06
CA ILE A 94 -2.75 -13.73 -1.04
C ILE A 94 -3.05 -15.21 -0.90
N THR A 95 -2.10 -16.05 -1.26
CA THR A 95 -2.25 -17.50 -1.20
C THR A 95 -1.26 -18.08 -0.19
N ASN A 96 -1.81 -18.68 0.85
CA ASN A 96 -1.10 -19.50 1.83
C ASN A 96 -1.27 -20.99 1.46
N GLN A 97 -0.52 -21.87 2.12
CA GLN A 97 -0.56 -23.32 1.90
C GLN A 97 -1.97 -23.95 1.94
N LYS A 98 -2.91 -23.35 2.68
CA LYS A 98 -4.28 -23.89 2.84
C LYS A 98 -5.39 -22.97 2.36
N ASN A 99 -5.15 -21.65 2.29
CA ASN A 99 -6.19 -20.66 2.06
C ASN A 99 -5.72 -19.59 1.07
N SER A 100 -6.60 -19.23 0.14
CA SER A 100 -6.46 -18.02 -0.67
C SER A 100 -7.40 -16.94 -0.13
N SER A 101 -6.91 -15.70 -0.14
CA SER A 101 -7.69 -14.52 0.22
C SER A 101 -7.44 -13.42 -0.79
N CYS A 102 -8.41 -12.55 -0.97
CA CYS A 102 -8.37 -11.50 -1.97
C CYS A 102 -8.69 -10.16 -1.31
N ILE A 103 -7.78 -9.20 -1.44
CA ILE A 103 -7.95 -7.85 -0.93
C ILE A 103 -8.27 -6.93 -2.11
N LYS A 104 -9.45 -6.32 -2.07
CA LYS A 104 -9.84 -5.27 -3.02
C LYS A 104 -9.03 -4.00 -2.76
N LEU A 105 -8.37 -3.49 -3.80
CA LEU A 105 -7.56 -2.27 -3.77
C LEU A 105 -8.27 -1.08 -4.43
N ASN A 106 -9.56 -1.21 -4.77
CA ASN A 106 -10.35 -0.15 -5.41
C ASN A 106 -10.29 1.19 -4.66
N LYS A 107 -10.16 1.18 -3.32
CA LYS A 107 -10.04 2.41 -2.52
C LYS A 107 -8.72 3.19 -2.74
N LEU A 108 -7.71 2.57 -3.34
CA LEU A 108 -6.47 3.25 -3.73
C LEU A 108 -6.56 3.89 -5.12
N ASP A 109 -7.63 3.58 -5.88
CA ASP A 109 -7.77 3.91 -7.31
C ASP A 109 -6.45 3.70 -8.06
N VAL A 110 -5.92 2.47 -7.97
CA VAL A 110 -4.63 2.08 -8.53
C VAL A 110 -4.64 2.27 -10.04
N SER A 111 -3.77 3.14 -10.55
CA SER A 111 -3.59 3.34 -11.99
C SER A 111 -2.86 2.16 -12.64
N TYR A 112 -2.84 2.12 -13.97
CA TYR A 112 -2.11 1.09 -14.70
C TYR A 112 -0.62 1.07 -14.34
N GLU A 113 0.04 2.23 -14.33
CA GLU A 113 1.46 2.36 -13.98
C GLU A 113 1.74 2.00 -12.51
N GLU A 114 0.86 2.40 -11.59
CA GLU A 114 0.95 2.00 -10.19
C GLU A 114 0.79 0.48 -10.03
N GLY A 115 -0.10 -0.13 -10.81
CA GLY A 115 -0.27 -1.58 -10.87
C GLY A 115 0.98 -2.31 -11.36
N LYS A 116 1.65 -1.77 -12.38
CA LYS A 116 2.93 -2.29 -12.89
C LYS A 116 4.03 -2.21 -11.83
N LEU A 117 4.09 -1.10 -11.08
CA LEU A 117 5.02 -0.92 -9.96
C LEU A 117 4.79 -1.99 -8.87
N ILE A 118 3.54 -2.22 -8.47
CA ILE A 118 3.19 -3.23 -7.47
C ILE A 118 3.66 -4.60 -7.92
N ARG A 119 3.37 -5.00 -9.16
CA ARG A 119 3.80 -6.31 -9.70
C ARG A 119 5.31 -6.48 -9.67
N ARG A 120 6.05 -5.44 -10.06
CA ARG A 120 7.52 -5.46 -10.06
C ARG A 120 8.07 -5.71 -8.66
N LYS A 121 7.61 -4.94 -7.67
CA LYS A 121 8.04 -5.09 -6.27
C LYS A 121 7.71 -6.46 -5.69
N LEU A 122 6.53 -7.00 -5.99
CA LEU A 122 6.17 -8.36 -5.56
C LEU A 122 7.09 -9.44 -6.16
N LYS A 123 7.51 -9.25 -7.43
CA LYS A 123 8.43 -10.15 -8.11
C LYS A 123 9.85 -10.09 -7.51
N GLU A 124 10.33 -8.90 -7.20
CA GLU A 124 11.61 -8.68 -6.50
C GLU A 124 11.63 -9.42 -5.15
N LEU A 125 10.58 -9.30 -4.33
CA LEU A 125 10.47 -10.02 -3.06
C LEU A 125 10.52 -11.54 -3.21
N LYS A 126 9.92 -12.08 -4.27
CA LYS A 126 9.92 -13.52 -4.54
C LYS A 126 11.34 -14.00 -4.87
N ASN A 127 12.07 -13.24 -5.69
CA ASN A 127 13.44 -13.60 -6.09
C ASN A 127 14.39 -13.59 -4.89
N THR A 128 14.31 -12.57 -4.01
CA THR A 128 15.14 -12.50 -2.80
C THR A 128 14.92 -13.70 -1.86
N LYS A 129 13.67 -14.17 -1.70
CA LYS A 129 13.39 -15.37 -0.89
C LYS A 129 14.00 -16.64 -1.49
N ASN A 130 13.99 -16.75 -2.81
CA ASN A 130 14.54 -17.92 -3.50
C ASN A 130 16.07 -17.95 -3.38
N GLU A 131 16.77 -16.82 -3.56
CA GLU A 131 18.23 -16.75 -3.43
C GLU A 131 18.75 -17.13 -2.03
N ILE A 132 18.04 -16.73 -0.97
CA ILE A 132 18.38 -17.12 0.41
C ILE A 132 18.20 -18.64 0.61
N THR A 133 17.26 -19.27 -0.09
CA THR A 133 17.00 -20.71 0.02
C THR A 133 18.09 -21.54 -0.66
N TYR A 134 18.70 -21.04 -1.74
CA TYR A 134 19.78 -21.73 -2.45
C TYR A 134 21.16 -21.57 -1.80
N ASN A 135 21.39 -20.50 -1.03
CA ASN A 135 22.68 -20.26 -0.36
C ASN A 135 22.85 -21.02 0.98
N HIS A 136 21.86 -21.83 1.38
CA HIS A 136 21.86 -22.61 2.62
C HIS A 136 21.73 -24.13 2.40
N LEU A 137 21.90 -24.58 1.15
CA LEU A 137 22.04 -26.00 0.76
C LEU A 137 23.48 -26.26 0.31
#